data_AF-A0A5C6CIE0-F1
#
_entry.id   AF-A0A5C6CIE0-F1
#
_cell.length_a   1.000
_cell.length_b   1.000
_cell.length_c   1.000
_cell.angle_alpha   90.00
_cell.angle_beta   90.00
_cell.angle_gamma   90.00
#
_symmetry.space_group_name_H-M   'P 1'
#
loop_
_entity.id
_entity.type
_entity.pdbx_description
1 polymer ?
#
loop_
_entity_poly.entity_id
_entity_poly.type
_entity_poly.pdbx_seq_one_letter_code
_entity_poly.pdbx_strand_id
1 'polypeptide(L)'
;MEVLDTKRFGVFDYETFDEVDDFRVERYLPPDATNITVDKYAQGFRARFKISQTNLDAYLDQVWRSYGDQSVVERGEMSAMRVVDEESHDLYYGDLGWAHLGDATEVYGPMARNGAGFTVWFSPSKGIAYQRGSYW
;
A
#
# COMPACT_ATOMS: atom_id res chain seq x y z
N MET A 1 25.06 -15.64 -10.79
CA MET A 1 23.84 -15.91 -10.01
C MET A 1 23.00 -14.64 -10.05
N GLU A 2 22.43 -14.31 -11.22
CA GLU A 2 21.89 -12.95 -11.53
C GLU A 2 20.40 -12.96 -11.92
N VAL A 3 19.79 -14.14 -12.13
CA VAL A 3 18.46 -14.26 -12.75
C VAL A 3 17.33 -14.39 -11.72
N LEU A 4 17.66 -14.66 -10.44
CA LEU A 4 16.67 -14.75 -9.35
C LEU A 4 16.36 -13.38 -8.71
N ASP A 5 17.33 -12.46 -8.66
CA ASP A 5 17.15 -11.16 -7.99
C ASP A 5 16.27 -10.20 -8.80
N THR A 6 16.35 -10.23 -10.14
CA THR A 6 15.53 -9.39 -11.02
C THR A 6 14.04 -9.74 -11.01
N LYS A 7 13.67 -10.92 -10.50
CA LYS A 7 12.26 -11.26 -10.23
C LYS A 7 11.81 -10.90 -8.81
N ARG A 8 12.77 -10.65 -7.91
CA ARG A 8 12.52 -10.45 -6.48
C ARG A 8 12.43 -8.98 -6.10
N PHE A 9 13.24 -8.13 -6.75
CA PHE A 9 13.33 -6.70 -6.45
C PHE A 9 13.28 -5.86 -7.73
N GLY A 10 12.80 -4.62 -7.60
CA GLY A 10 12.58 -3.70 -8.70
C GLY A 10 11.10 -3.40 -8.93
N VAL A 11 10.82 -2.74 -10.05
CA VAL A 11 9.49 -2.26 -10.43
C VAL A 11 8.81 -3.24 -11.38
N PHE A 12 7.56 -3.58 -11.08
CA PHE A 12 6.73 -4.50 -11.86
C PHE A 12 5.35 -3.91 -12.07
N ASP A 13 4.77 -4.12 -13.24
CA ASP A 13 3.43 -3.67 -13.59
C ASP A 13 2.49 -4.87 -13.81
N TYR A 14 1.26 -4.73 -13.33
CA TYR A 14 0.20 -5.74 -13.39
C TYR A 14 -1.14 -5.06 -13.68
N GLU A 15 -2.00 -5.71 -14.45
CA GLU A 15 -3.34 -5.18 -14.73
C GLU A 15 -4.29 -5.42 -13.55
N THR A 16 -4.17 -6.57 -12.89
CA THR A 16 -5.05 -6.99 -11.78
C THR A 16 -4.27 -7.66 -10.64
N PHE A 17 -4.91 -7.80 -9.49
CA PHE A 17 -4.37 -8.52 -8.34
C PHE A 17 -3.96 -9.97 -8.67
N ASP A 18 -4.73 -10.68 -9.49
CA ASP A 18 -4.48 -12.10 -9.82
C ASP A 18 -3.16 -12.34 -10.57
N GLU A 19 -2.58 -11.29 -11.18
CA GLU A 19 -1.28 -11.36 -11.86
C GLU A 19 -0.10 -11.16 -10.89
N VAL A 20 -0.38 -10.67 -9.68
CA VAL A 20 0.61 -10.50 -8.62
C VAL A 20 0.92 -11.87 -8.02
N ASP A 21 1.97 -12.52 -8.52
CA ASP A 21 2.48 -13.81 -8.02
C ASP A 21 3.59 -13.58 -6.96
N ASP A 22 3.25 -12.91 -5.86
CA ASP A 22 4.14 -12.70 -4.71
C ASP A 22 3.32 -12.52 -3.43
N PHE A 23 3.23 -13.61 -2.65
CA PHE A 23 2.45 -13.68 -1.42
C PHE A 23 2.75 -12.56 -0.41
N ARG A 24 3.96 -11.98 -0.46
CA ARG A 24 4.37 -10.91 0.45
C ARG A 24 3.73 -9.56 0.07
N VAL A 25 3.44 -9.37 -1.21
CA VAL A 25 2.69 -8.22 -1.72
C VAL A 25 1.19 -8.49 -1.57
N GLU A 26 0.72 -9.65 -2.03
CA GLU A 26 -0.69 -10.07 -1.98
C GLU A 26 -1.27 -9.98 -0.56
N ARG A 27 -0.46 -10.30 0.47
CA ARG A 27 -0.87 -10.21 1.87
C ARG A 27 -1.43 -8.83 2.26
N TYR A 28 -0.95 -7.77 1.63
CA TYR A 28 -1.31 -6.39 1.96
C TYR A 28 -2.04 -5.68 0.82
N LEU A 29 -2.02 -6.21 -0.40
CA LEU A 29 -2.65 -5.54 -1.54
C LEU A 29 -4.16 -5.83 -1.57
N PRO A 30 -5.03 -4.84 -1.81
CA PRO A 30 -6.46 -5.08 -1.94
C PRO A 30 -6.76 -5.98 -3.16
N PRO A 31 -7.62 -7.01 -3.03
CA PRO A 31 -7.97 -7.90 -4.15
C PRO A 31 -8.64 -7.20 -5.34
N ASP A 32 -9.36 -6.09 -5.09
CA ASP A 32 -10.03 -5.30 -6.12
C ASP A 32 -9.11 -4.26 -6.80
N ALA A 33 -7.81 -4.27 -6.49
CA ALA A 33 -6.84 -3.36 -7.09
C ALA A 33 -6.62 -3.67 -8.59
N THR A 34 -6.48 -2.61 -9.39
CA THR A 34 -6.19 -2.71 -10.83
C THR A 34 -5.14 -1.69 -11.25
N ASN A 35 -4.52 -1.86 -12.43
CA ASN A 35 -3.48 -0.97 -12.97
C ASN A 35 -2.39 -0.70 -11.92
N ILE A 36 -1.77 -1.80 -11.49
CA ILE A 36 -0.93 -1.92 -10.31
C ILE A 36 0.52 -1.80 -10.75
N THR A 37 1.26 -0.89 -10.15
CA THR A 37 2.73 -0.86 -10.22
C THR A 37 3.27 -1.17 -8.83
N VAL A 38 4.19 -2.13 -8.71
CA VAL A 38 4.82 -2.53 -7.44
C VAL A 38 6.33 -2.36 -7.54
N ASP A 39 6.89 -1.53 -6.68
CA ASP A 39 8.33 -1.43 -6.42
C ASP A 39 8.70 -2.27 -5.20
N LYS A 40 9.42 -3.37 -5.41
CA LYS A 40 9.81 -4.33 -4.38
C LYS A 40 11.24 -4.11 -3.93
N TYR A 41 11.46 -4.09 -2.62
CA TYR A 41 12.79 -4.00 -2.01
C TYR A 41 12.92 -5.00 -0.84
N ALA A 42 14.10 -5.08 -0.22
CA ALA A 42 14.44 -6.14 0.73
C ALA A 42 13.44 -6.29 1.89
N GLN A 43 12.95 -5.17 2.42
CA GLN A 43 12.12 -5.11 3.64
C GLN A 43 10.64 -4.79 3.37
N GLY A 44 10.22 -4.72 2.12
CA GLY A 44 8.85 -4.33 1.81
C GLY A 44 8.60 -4.02 0.34
N PHE A 45 7.55 -3.26 0.12
CA PHE A 45 7.21 -2.75 -1.20
C PHE A 45 6.50 -1.40 -1.10
N ARG A 46 6.56 -0.68 -2.21
CA ARG A 46 5.68 0.43 -2.54
C ARG A 46 4.79 -0.01 -3.69
N ALA A 47 3.51 0.36 -3.66
CA ALA A 47 2.59 0.08 -4.75
C ALA A 47 1.77 1.30 -5.11
N ARG A 48 1.40 1.39 -6.38
CA ARG A 48 0.42 2.33 -6.92
C ARG A 48 -0.65 1.52 -7.62
N PHE A 49 -1.92 1.80 -7.36
CA PHE A 49 -3.03 1.10 -8.02
C PHE A 49 -4.29 1.95 -8.08
N LYS A 50 -5.22 1.53 -8.93
CA LYS A 50 -6.58 2.05 -8.96
C LYS A 50 -7.49 1.22 -8.04
N ILE A 51 -8.33 1.91 -7.30
CA ILE A 51 -9.37 1.32 -6.44
C ILE A 51 -10.48 2.36 -6.19
N SER A 52 -11.70 1.91 -5.93
CA SER A 52 -12.78 2.80 -5.46
C SER A 52 -12.67 3.02 -3.95
N GLN A 53 -13.21 4.15 -3.44
CA GLN A 53 -13.30 4.38 -2.00
C GLN A 53 -14.03 3.24 -1.29
N THR A 54 -15.16 2.78 -1.85
CA THR A 54 -15.96 1.69 -1.27
C THR A 54 -15.17 0.39 -1.15
N ASN A 55 -14.40 0.02 -2.16
CA ASN A 55 -13.61 -1.22 -2.12
C ASN A 55 -12.42 -1.08 -1.16
N LEU A 56 -11.80 0.12 -1.11
CA LEU A 56 -10.75 0.39 -0.14
C LEU A 56 -11.27 0.32 1.31
N ASP A 57 -12.43 0.92 1.58
CA ASP A 57 -13.05 0.89 2.92
C ASP A 57 -13.42 -0.54 3.32
N ALA A 58 -14.02 -1.30 2.41
CA ALA A 58 -14.37 -2.71 2.65
C ALA A 58 -13.12 -3.56 2.92
N TYR A 59 -12.04 -3.34 2.16
CA TYR A 59 -10.76 -3.98 2.38
C TYR A 59 -10.18 -3.64 3.76
N LEU A 60 -10.16 -2.36 4.13
CA LEU A 60 -9.68 -1.89 5.43
C LEU A 60 -10.51 -2.47 6.59
N ASP A 61 -11.83 -2.47 6.46
CA ASP A 61 -12.74 -3.10 7.43
C ASP A 61 -12.41 -4.59 7.64
N GLN A 62 -12.18 -5.32 6.55
CA GLN A 62 -11.86 -6.73 6.59
C GLN A 62 -10.53 -6.99 7.30
N VAL A 63 -9.45 -6.28 6.93
CA VAL A 63 -8.14 -6.51 7.56
C VAL A 63 -8.13 -6.12 9.04
N TRP A 64 -8.81 -5.03 9.41
CA TRP A 64 -8.95 -4.63 10.81
C TRP A 64 -9.79 -5.64 11.61
N ARG A 65 -10.83 -6.22 11.01
CA ARG A 65 -11.58 -7.31 11.65
C ARG A 65 -10.75 -8.57 11.84
N SER A 66 -9.87 -8.89 10.89
CA SER A 66 -9.05 -10.10 10.94
C SER A 66 -7.83 -9.99 11.86
N TYR A 67 -7.20 -8.83 11.92
CA TYR A 67 -5.90 -8.66 12.58
C TYR A 67 -5.86 -7.52 13.60
N GLY A 68 -6.96 -6.79 13.80
CA GLY A 68 -7.02 -5.66 14.73
C GLY A 68 -6.68 -6.03 16.17
N ASP A 69 -7.12 -7.20 16.65
CA ASP A 69 -6.82 -7.68 18.01
C ASP A 69 -5.32 -7.96 18.24
N GLN A 70 -4.56 -8.15 17.16
CA GLN A 70 -3.11 -8.36 17.20
C GLN A 70 -2.32 -7.08 16.94
N SER A 71 -3.02 -6.00 16.60
CA SER A 71 -2.43 -4.71 16.28
C SER A 71 -1.88 -4.04 17.53
N VAL A 72 -0.71 -3.43 17.44
CA VAL A 72 -0.16 -2.57 18.51
C VAL A 72 -0.70 -1.14 18.48
N VAL A 73 -1.49 -0.81 17.47
CA VAL A 73 -2.18 0.48 17.30
C VAL A 73 -3.68 0.22 17.13
N GLU A 74 -4.53 1.03 17.75
CA GLU A 74 -5.96 0.89 17.55
C GLU A 74 -6.41 1.51 16.22
N ARG A 75 -7.54 1.00 15.71
CA ARG A 75 -8.17 1.58 14.53
C ARG A 75 -8.63 3.01 14.86
N GLY A 76 -8.14 3.99 14.12
CA GLY A 76 -8.49 5.39 14.32
C GLY A 76 -7.55 6.16 15.25
N GLU A 77 -6.68 5.49 16.02
CA GLU A 77 -5.62 6.20 16.77
C GLU A 77 -4.59 6.84 15.84
N MET A 78 -4.32 6.19 14.69
CA MET A 78 -3.45 6.72 13.65
C MET A 78 -4.21 7.33 12.47
N SER A 79 -5.53 7.53 12.56
CA SER A 79 -6.28 8.23 11.51
C SER A 79 -6.04 9.73 11.60
N ALA A 80 -4.80 10.14 11.32
CA ALA A 80 -4.59 11.41 10.69
C ALA A 80 -5.10 11.28 9.25
N MET A 81 -6.41 11.47 9.03
CA MET A 81 -6.98 11.78 7.70
C MET A 81 -6.48 13.17 7.23
N ARG A 82 -5.17 13.39 7.36
CA ARG A 82 -4.50 14.59 6.93
C ARG A 82 -4.25 14.39 5.45
N VAL A 83 -4.51 15.46 4.71
CA VAL A 83 -4.05 15.55 3.34
C VAL A 83 -2.53 15.40 3.36
N VAL A 84 -2.02 14.50 2.54
CA VAL A 84 -0.59 14.28 2.43
C VAL A 84 0.02 15.41 1.61
N ASP A 85 0.94 16.15 2.21
CA ASP A 85 1.64 17.23 1.54
C ASP A 85 2.63 16.72 0.48
N GLU A 86 3.06 17.64 -0.39
CA GLU A 86 3.97 17.35 -1.50
C GLU A 86 5.35 16.91 -1.01
N GLU A 87 5.83 17.48 0.10
CA GLU A 87 7.12 17.11 0.71
C GLU A 87 7.13 15.65 1.18
N SER A 88 6.05 15.21 1.84
CA SER A 88 5.88 13.81 2.23
C SER A 88 5.84 12.89 1.01
N HIS A 89 5.15 13.31 -0.06
CA HIS A 89 5.12 12.54 -1.31
C HIS A 89 6.49 12.38 -1.93
N ASP A 90 7.24 13.45 -2.06
CA ASP A 90 8.58 13.42 -2.62
C ASP A 90 9.51 12.51 -1.80
N LEU A 91 9.39 12.55 -0.47
CA LEU A 91 10.17 11.70 0.43
C LEU A 91 9.91 10.20 0.22
N TYR A 92 8.66 9.80 -0.01
CA TYR A 92 8.28 8.38 -0.04
C TYR A 92 8.14 7.78 -1.45
N TYR A 93 7.81 8.59 -2.44
CA TYR A 93 7.50 8.13 -3.81
C TYR A 93 8.14 8.99 -4.92
N GLY A 94 8.90 10.04 -4.58
CA GLY A 94 9.47 10.96 -5.58
C GLY A 94 10.46 10.31 -6.55
N ASP A 95 11.14 9.26 -6.12
CA ASP A 95 12.07 8.46 -6.94
C ASP A 95 11.37 7.57 -7.98
N LEU A 96 10.07 7.32 -7.83
CA LEU A 96 9.29 6.46 -8.73
C LEU A 96 8.62 7.21 -9.88
N GLY A 97 8.75 8.55 -9.93
CA GLY A 97 8.12 9.39 -10.95
C GLY A 97 6.59 9.41 -10.88
N TRP A 98 6.00 8.95 -9.78
CA TRP A 98 4.56 9.01 -9.56
C TRP A 98 4.12 10.42 -9.20
N ALA A 99 3.04 10.90 -9.81
CA ALA A 99 2.53 12.25 -9.57
C ALA A 99 2.00 12.41 -8.13
N HIS A 100 2.16 13.59 -7.55
CA HIS A 100 1.54 13.92 -6.27
C HIS A 100 0.00 13.84 -6.33
N LEU A 101 -0.59 13.38 -5.23
CA LEU A 101 -2.03 13.24 -5.04
C LEU A 101 -2.50 14.31 -4.03
N GLY A 102 -2.77 15.52 -4.50
CA GLY A 102 -3.05 16.68 -3.63
C GLY A 102 -4.32 16.62 -2.76
N ASP A 103 -5.20 15.64 -2.97
CA ASP A 103 -6.36 15.35 -2.14
C ASP A 103 -6.24 13.99 -1.41
N ALA A 104 -5.08 13.34 -1.47
CA ALA A 104 -4.91 12.04 -0.86
C ALA A 104 -4.87 12.13 0.67
N THR A 105 -5.61 11.25 1.32
CA THR A 105 -5.59 11.08 2.77
C THR A 105 -4.86 9.80 3.14
N GLU A 106 -4.13 9.85 4.25
CA GLU A 106 -3.44 8.70 4.79
C GLU A 106 -4.36 7.85 5.68
N VAL A 107 -4.31 6.54 5.47
CA VAL A 107 -4.98 5.53 6.29
C VAL A 107 -4.04 4.37 6.57
N TYR A 108 -4.21 3.74 7.73
CA TYR A 108 -3.34 2.68 8.21
C TYR A 108 -4.08 1.35 8.33
N GLY A 109 -3.37 0.28 7.98
CA GLY A 109 -3.76 -1.08 8.34
C GLY A 109 -3.30 -1.45 9.76
N PRO A 110 -3.67 -2.67 10.22
CA PRO A 110 -3.15 -3.24 11.47
C PRO A 110 -1.61 -3.31 11.47
N MET A 111 -1.01 -3.12 12.64
CA MET A 111 0.46 -3.13 12.80
C MET A 111 0.89 -4.21 13.81
N ALA A 112 1.76 -5.11 13.39
CA ALA A 112 2.34 -6.12 14.27
C ALA A 112 3.38 -5.51 15.24
N ARG A 113 3.67 -6.22 16.34
CA ARG A 113 4.65 -5.80 17.36
C ARG A 113 6.07 -5.54 16.86
N ASN A 114 6.46 -6.14 15.74
CA ASN A 114 7.76 -5.92 15.11
C ASN A 114 7.74 -4.80 14.06
N GLY A 115 6.64 -4.02 13.97
CA GLY A 115 6.51 -2.87 13.08
C GLY A 115 6.03 -3.20 11.66
N ALA A 116 5.79 -4.46 11.33
CA ALA A 116 5.20 -4.79 10.03
C ALA A 116 3.72 -4.43 9.96
N GLY A 117 3.29 -4.05 8.77
CA GLY A 117 1.97 -3.52 8.50
C GLY A 117 2.01 -2.77 7.19
N PHE A 118 0.99 -1.95 6.95
CA PHE A 118 0.94 -1.15 5.75
C PHE A 118 0.20 0.17 5.98
N THR A 119 0.50 1.12 5.10
CA THR A 119 -0.14 2.43 5.02
C THR A 119 -0.62 2.63 3.59
N VAL A 120 -1.77 3.26 3.42
CA VAL A 120 -2.34 3.63 2.13
C VAL A 120 -2.60 5.14 2.11
N TRP A 121 -2.23 5.80 1.02
CA TRP A 121 -2.62 7.16 0.69
C TRP A 121 -3.59 7.11 -0.48
N PHE A 122 -4.83 7.53 -0.26
CA PHE A 122 -5.88 7.39 -1.28
C PHE A 122 -6.43 8.74 -1.71
N SER A 123 -6.46 8.97 -3.02
CA SER A 123 -7.09 10.13 -3.67
C SER A 123 -8.49 9.76 -4.19
N PRO A 124 -9.57 10.25 -3.55
CA PRO A 124 -10.93 9.97 -4.00
C PRO A 124 -11.22 10.56 -5.38
N SER A 125 -10.68 11.74 -5.70
CA SER A 125 -10.94 12.38 -7.01
C SER A 125 -10.30 11.63 -8.19
N LYS A 126 -9.16 10.95 -7.95
CA LYS A 126 -8.45 10.20 -8.98
C LYS A 126 -8.74 8.70 -8.95
N GLY A 127 -9.27 8.17 -7.84
CA GLY A 127 -9.42 6.73 -7.62
C GLY A 127 -8.08 5.99 -7.62
N ILE A 128 -7.03 6.64 -7.11
CA ILE A 128 -5.66 6.12 -7.07
C ILE A 128 -5.22 6.01 -5.61
N ALA A 129 -4.61 4.89 -5.27
CA ALA A 129 -3.94 4.66 -4.00
C ALA A 129 -2.44 4.47 -4.18
N TYR A 130 -1.65 5.02 -3.27
CA TYR A 130 -0.27 4.61 -3.02
C TYR A 130 -0.22 3.82 -1.71
N GLN A 131 0.54 2.75 -1.69
CA GLN A 131 0.65 1.88 -0.54
C GLN A 131 2.11 1.60 -0.23
N ARG A 132 2.43 1.54 1.06
CA ARG A 132 3.70 1.02 1.54
C ARG A 132 3.42 -0.15 2.47
N GLY A 133 3.94 -1.32 2.14
CA GLY A 133 3.92 -2.50 3.00
C GLY A 133 5.31 -2.82 3.50
N SER A 134 5.43 -3.16 4.79
CA SER A 134 6.68 -3.68 5.36
C SER A 134 6.54 -5.18 5.60
N TYR A 135 7.48 -5.95 5.05
CA TYR A 135 7.47 -7.40 5.20
C TYR A 135 7.73 -7.81 6.65
N TRP A 136 7.18 -8.97 6.99
CA TRP A 136 7.37 -9.64 8.27
C TRP A 136 8.62 -10.51 8.27
#